data_AF-A0A419VW60-F1
#
_entry.id   AF-A0A419VW60-F1
#
_cell.length_a   1.000
_cell.length_b   1.000
_cell.length_c   1.000
_cell.angle_alpha   90.00
_cell.angle_beta   90.00
_cell.angle_gamma   90.00
#
_symmetry.space_group_name_H-M   'P 1'
#
loop_
_entity.id
_entity.type
_entity.pdbx_description
1 polymer ?
#
loop_
_entity_poly.entity_id
_entity_poly.type
_entity_poly.pdbx_seq_one_letter_code
_entity_poly.pdbx_strand_id
1 'polypeptide(L)'
;MIEPYFDIEWIIEMIKEQEPDRVDLIDQLKKSERKKWIRQPYISFVSGERPNQPGSEWQIEENIVLEHEKEGTIVLDILKDGRIGGIEFINQIPNS
;
A
#
# COMPACT_ATOMS: atom_id res chain seq x y z
N MET A 1 13.05 -20.30 -3.03
CA MET A 1 13.60 -19.00 -3.48
C MET A 1 12.56 -17.95 -3.13
N ILE A 2 12.97 -16.85 -2.49
CA ILE A 2 12.06 -15.74 -2.23
C ILE A 2 11.68 -15.14 -3.58
N GLU A 3 10.38 -14.91 -3.79
CA GLU A 3 9.94 -14.19 -4.97
C GLU A 3 10.40 -12.74 -4.82
N PRO A 4 11.29 -12.24 -5.71
CA PRO A 4 11.90 -10.91 -5.54
C PRO A 4 10.89 -9.78 -5.80
N TYR A 5 9.64 -10.16 -6.05
CA TYR A 5 8.55 -9.28 -6.40
C TYR A 5 7.45 -9.35 -5.35
N PHE A 6 6.76 -8.23 -5.24
CA PHE A 6 5.52 -8.06 -4.51
C PHE A 6 4.39 -7.89 -5.53
N ASP A 7 3.27 -8.60 -5.34
CA ASP A 7 2.08 -8.53 -6.19
C ASP A 7 0.95 -7.78 -5.46
N ILE A 8 0.30 -6.84 -6.16
CA ILE A 8 -0.80 -6.04 -5.62
C ILE A 8 -1.99 -6.90 -5.17
N GLU A 9 -2.17 -8.08 -5.77
CA GLU A 9 -3.25 -9.00 -5.39
C GLU A 9 -3.13 -9.43 -3.92
N TRP A 10 -1.92 -9.46 -3.35
CA TRP A 10 -1.75 -9.75 -1.92
C TRP A 10 -2.37 -8.66 -1.04
N ILE A 11 -2.25 -7.38 -1.42
CA ILE A 11 -2.93 -6.28 -0.72
C ILE A 11 -4.44 -6.41 -0.86
N ILE A 12 -4.91 -6.71 -2.06
CA ILE A 12 -6.34 -6.85 -2.32
C ILE A 12 -6.94 -7.94 -1.44
N GLU A 13 -6.28 -9.11 -1.31
CA GLU A 13 -6.75 -10.17 -0.42
C GLU A 13 -6.70 -9.76 1.06
N MET A 14 -5.64 -9.08 1.51
CA MET A 14 -5.56 -8.57 2.88
C MET A 14 -6.66 -7.55 3.20
N ILE A 15 -6.96 -6.61 2.29
CA ILE A 15 -8.05 -5.64 2.47
C ILE A 15 -9.40 -6.37 2.55
N LYS A 16 -9.66 -7.35 1.67
CA LYS A 16 -10.91 -8.13 1.74
C LYS A 16 -11.10 -8.84 3.07
N GLU A 17 -10.00 -9.29 3.69
CA GLU A 17 -10.03 -10.03 4.95
C GLU A 17 -10.15 -9.09 6.17
N GLN A 18 -9.34 -8.03 6.21
CA GLN A 18 -9.13 -7.20 7.39
C GLN A 18 -9.96 -5.91 7.38
N GLU A 19 -10.26 -5.38 6.19
CA GLU A 19 -10.97 -4.13 5.97
C GLU A 19 -12.04 -4.30 4.87
N PRO A 20 -13.00 -5.26 5.01
CA PRO A 20 -13.90 -5.67 3.93
C PRO A 20 -14.80 -4.55 3.39
N ASP A 21 -15.06 -3.52 4.20
CA ASP A 21 -15.88 -2.37 3.81
C ASP A 21 -15.12 -1.37 2.92
N ARG A 22 -13.79 -1.50 2.80
CA ARG A 22 -12.90 -0.64 1.98
C ARG A 22 -12.85 -1.06 0.52
N VAL A 23 -14.03 -1.24 -0.07
CA VAL A 23 -14.19 -1.59 -1.50
C VAL A 23 -13.59 -0.51 -2.41
N ASP A 24 -13.59 0.74 -1.97
CA ASP A 24 -12.96 1.87 -2.64
C ASP A 24 -11.47 1.63 -2.92
N LEU A 25 -10.75 1.06 -1.95
CA LEU A 25 -9.31 0.79 -2.07
C LEU A 25 -9.05 -0.41 -2.99
N ILE A 26 -9.87 -1.46 -2.88
CA ILE A 26 -9.79 -2.62 -3.77
C ILE A 26 -9.96 -2.19 -5.23
N ASP A 27 -10.93 -1.32 -5.52
CA ASP A 27 -11.19 -0.84 -6.87
C ASP A 27 -10.04 0.03 -7.41
N GLN A 28 -9.39 0.82 -6.57
CA GLN A 28 -8.19 1.58 -6.94
C GLN A 28 -7.02 0.64 -7.30
N LEU A 29 -6.73 -0.35 -6.45
CA LEU A 29 -5.66 -1.33 -6.68
C LEU A 29 -5.92 -2.15 -7.95
N LYS A 30 -7.16 -2.55 -8.21
CA LYS A 30 -7.56 -3.22 -9.46
C LYS A 30 -7.35 -2.35 -10.69
N LYS A 31 -7.47 -1.03 -10.59
CA LYS A 31 -7.24 -0.08 -11.70
C LYS A 31 -5.76 0.29 -11.88
N SER A 32 -4.88 0.01 -10.91
CA SER A 32 -3.44 0.27 -11.04
C SER A 32 -2.86 -0.37 -12.30
N GLU A 33 -2.15 0.40 -13.14
CA GLU A 33 -1.50 -0.10 -14.35
C GLU A 33 -0.40 -1.12 -14.01
N ARG A 34 0.32 -0.86 -12.92
CA ARG A 34 1.37 -1.76 -12.40
C ARG A 34 0.77 -2.70 -11.37
N LYS A 35 1.05 -4.00 -11.53
CA LYS A 35 0.60 -5.07 -10.62
C LYS A 35 1.72 -5.69 -9.79
N LYS A 36 2.98 -5.54 -10.22
CA LYS A 36 4.15 -6.14 -9.59
C LYS A 36 5.28 -5.14 -9.41
N TRP A 37 5.93 -5.17 -8.26
CA TRP A 37 7.10 -4.35 -7.94
C TRP A 37 8.24 -5.23 -7.46
N ILE A 38 9.48 -4.81 -7.72
CA ILE A 38 10.61 -5.35 -6.98
C ILE A 38 10.41 -4.98 -5.52
N ARG A 39 10.63 -5.93 -4.62
CA ARG A 39 10.53 -5.68 -3.18
C ARG A 39 11.43 -4.53 -2.78
N GLN A 40 10.85 -3.58 -2.06
CA GLN A 40 11.49 -2.37 -1.56
C GLN A 40 10.71 -1.89 -0.35
N PRO A 41 11.28 -1.06 0.54
CA PRO A 41 10.62 -0.66 1.78
C PRO A 41 9.36 0.19 1.56
N TYR A 42 9.21 0.78 0.36
CA TYR A 42 8.16 1.74 0.08
C TYR A 42 7.77 1.79 -1.40
N ILE A 43 6.48 1.92 -1.69
CA ILE A 43 5.92 2.13 -3.04
C ILE A 43 5.04 3.39 -3.01
N SER A 44 5.35 4.38 -3.85
CA SER A 44 4.54 5.59 -4.02
C SER A 44 3.62 5.48 -5.24
N PHE A 45 2.36 5.88 -5.09
CA PHE A 45 1.40 6.04 -6.21
C PHE A 45 1.23 7.49 -6.65
N VAL A 46 1.59 8.44 -5.78
CA VAL A 46 1.56 9.89 -6.08
C VAL A 46 2.95 10.50 -5.88
N SER A 47 3.13 11.76 -6.28
CA SER A 47 4.34 12.52 -5.98
C SER A 47 4.49 12.75 -4.48
N GLY A 48 5.64 12.33 -3.93
CA GLY A 48 6.05 12.63 -2.56
C GLY A 48 6.67 14.03 -2.39
N GLU A 49 6.55 14.92 -3.39
CA GLU A 49 7.11 16.27 -3.30
C GLU A 49 6.31 17.14 -2.32
N ARG A 50 7.00 17.75 -1.34
CA ARG A 50 6.42 18.70 -0.37
C ARG A 50 5.16 18.14 0.31
N PRO A 51 5.23 16.98 0.98
CA PRO A 51 4.06 16.36 1.59
C PRO A 51 3.40 17.29 2.62
N ASN A 52 2.07 17.27 2.65
CA ASN A 52 1.22 18.05 3.55
C ASN A 52 1.34 19.58 3.40
N GLN A 53 1.92 20.08 2.30
CA GLN A 53 1.91 21.50 1.94
C GLN A 53 0.79 21.82 0.93
N PRO A 54 0.24 23.04 0.91
CA PRO A 54 -0.78 23.40 -0.08
C PRO A 54 -0.33 23.11 -1.52
N GLY A 55 -1.16 22.37 -2.26
CA GLY A 55 -0.92 22.02 -3.66
C GLY A 55 -0.05 20.80 -3.90
N SER A 56 0.41 20.08 -2.87
CA SER A 56 1.05 18.78 -3.07
C SER A 56 0.02 17.66 -3.22
N GLU A 57 0.38 16.62 -3.97
CA GLU A 57 -0.46 15.43 -4.09
C GLU A 57 -0.53 14.65 -2.78
N TRP A 58 0.58 14.61 -2.04
CA TRP A 58 0.69 13.89 -0.79
C TRP A 58 0.06 14.66 0.37
N GLN A 59 -1.23 14.43 0.63
CA GLN A 59 -1.96 14.96 1.77
C GLN A 59 -2.53 13.79 2.57
N ILE A 60 -1.82 13.34 3.60
CA ILE A 60 -2.24 12.16 4.37
C ILE A 60 -3.50 12.47 5.20
N GLU A 61 -4.41 11.51 5.27
CA GLU A 61 -5.59 11.54 6.12
C GLU A 61 -5.53 10.44 7.18
N GLU A 62 -5.31 9.19 6.74
CA GLU A 62 -5.28 8.03 7.62
C GLU A 62 -4.27 6.99 7.12
N ASN A 63 -3.93 6.06 8.01
CA ASN A 63 -3.11 4.89 7.71
C ASN A 63 -3.90 3.63 8.03
N ILE A 64 -3.91 2.68 7.09
CA ILE A 64 -4.48 1.35 7.31
C ILE A 64 -3.34 0.37 7.51
N VAL A 65 -3.38 -0.37 8.61
CA VAL A 65 -2.38 -1.38 8.92
C VAL A 65 -2.93 -2.74 8.53
N LEU A 66 -2.22 -3.45 7.67
CA LEU A 66 -2.52 -4.80 7.23
C LEU A 66 -1.42 -5.74 7.71
N GLU A 67 -1.81 -6.89 8.25
CA GLU A 67 -0.88 -7.90 8.72
C GLU A 67 -0.88 -9.12 7.81
N HIS A 68 0.30 -9.60 7.41
CA HIS A 68 0.44 -10.81 6.60
C HIS A 68 1.45 -11.78 7.23
N GLU A 69 1.10 -13.06 7.28
CA GLU A 69 1.96 -14.09 7.90
C GLU A 69 3.36 -14.19 7.29
N LYS A 70 3.52 -13.81 6.01
CA LYS A 70 4.81 -13.89 5.28
C LYS A 70 5.44 -12.54 4.96
N GLU A 71 4.62 -11.50 4.82
CA GLU A 71 5.12 -10.15 4.45
C GLU A 71 5.33 -9.29 5.69
N GLY A 72 4.76 -9.71 6.82
CA GLY A 72 4.67 -8.93 8.05
C GLY A 72 3.72 -7.76 7.92
N THR A 73 4.05 -6.66 8.59
CA THR A 73 3.21 -5.47 8.67
C THR A 73 3.38 -4.60 7.43
N ILE A 74 2.26 -4.32 6.76
CA ILE A 74 2.13 -3.42 5.62
C ILE A 74 1.23 -2.26 6.01
N VAL A 75 1.60 -1.04 5.66
CA VAL A 75 0.80 0.16 5.91
C VAL A 75 0.39 0.79 4.58
N LEU A 76 -0.89 1.09 4.44
CA LEU A 76 -1.44 1.87 3.33
C LEU A 76 -1.65 3.31 3.80
N ASP A 77 -1.04 4.25 3.10
CA ASP A 77 -1.27 5.68 3.32
C ASP A 77 -2.49 6.11 2.50
N ILE A 78 -3.55 6.56 3.15
CA ILE A 78 -4.75 7.06 2.49
C ILE A 78 -4.72 8.59 2.54
N LEU A 79 -4.89 9.20 1.37
CA LEU A 79 -4.88 10.64 1.20
C LEU A 79 -6.25 11.26 1.48
N LYS A 80 -6.28 12.57 1.73
CA LYS A 80 -7.51 13.35 2.00
C LYS A 80 -8.57 13.27 0.92
N ASP A 81 -8.17 12.95 -0.31
CA ASP A 81 -9.07 12.77 -1.45
C ASP A 81 -9.50 11.30 -1.66
N GLY A 82 -9.14 10.41 -0.73
CA GLY A 82 -9.47 8.99 -0.74
C GLY A 82 -8.52 8.14 -1.59
N ARG A 83 -7.52 8.73 -2.25
CA ARG A 83 -6.53 7.95 -3.01
C ARG A 83 -5.57 7.21 -2.10
N ILE A 84 -5.07 6.07 -2.56
CA ILE A 84 -3.89 5.44 -1.97
C ILE A 84 -2.67 6.28 -2.36
N GLY A 85 -1.97 6.83 -1.37
CA GLY A 85 -0.73 7.58 -1.55
C GLY A 85 0.47 6.64 -1.72
N GLY A 86 0.56 5.64 -0.85
CA GLY A 86 1.68 4.70 -0.85
C GLY A 86 1.43 3.44 -0.04
N ILE A 87 2.40 2.53 -0.12
CA ILE A 87 2.48 1.28 0.63
C ILE A 87 3.84 1.26 1.32
N GLU A 88 3.82 1.16 2.64
CA GLU A 88 5.03 0.97 3.46
C GLU A 88 5.14 -0.49 3.92
N PHE A 89 6.35 -1.04 3.88
CA PHE A 89 6.65 -2.38 4.38
C PHE A 89 7.48 -2.26 5.66
N ILE A 90 6.82 -2.17 6.82
CA ILE A 90 7.47 -1.78 8.09
C ILE A 90 8.20 -2.95 8.75
N ASN A 91 7.63 -4.15 8.70
CA ASN A 91 8.20 -5.31 9.37
C ASN A 91 8.28 -6.50 8.42
N GLN A 92 9.03 -6.34 7.31
CA GLN A 92 9.29 -7.46 6.40
C GLN A 92 9.93 -8.60 7.19
N ILE A 93 9.19 -9.69 7.38
CA ILE A 93 9.69 -10.86 8.12
C ILE A 93 10.92 -11.38 7.38
N PRO A 94 12.14 -11.24 7.94
CA PRO A 94 13.32 -11.83 7.35
C PRO A 94 13.22 -13.33 7.61
N ASN A 95 12.98 -14.12 6.57
CA ASN A 95 13.01 -15.56 6.76
C ASN A 95 14.46 -16.01 7.05
N SER A 96 14.62 -16.69 8.19
CA SER A 96 15.83 -17.39 8.62
C SER A 96 16.23 -18.51 7.66
#